data_AF-A0A2D4QPE6-F1
#
_entry.id   AF-A0A2D4QPE6-F1
#
_cell.length_a   1.000
_cell.length_b   1.000
_cell.length_c   1.000
_cell.angle_alpha   90.00
_cell.angle_beta   90.00
_cell.angle_gamma   90.00
#
_symmetry.space_group_name_H-M   'P 1'
#
loop_
_entity.id
_entity.type
_entity.pdbx_description
1 polymer ?
#
loop_
_entity_poly.entity_id
_entity_poly.type
_entity_poly.pdbx_seq_one_letter_code
_entity_poly.pdbx_strand_id
1 'polypeptide(L)'
;MKGLCKSNFKLLALILLALVQPTNSSETPLEPKAIMQFSSALHESSALASRGKHLWTLNDSGNGALIFKLDKIGNELNSYRMANTMNSDWESLASDANFLYIGDIGNNFNRRRKLTIYRIAWEDIEQPEPSAQKIPFRYADYRSGLPMSHDFDSEAIAIHGDEVWLFTKNRGD
;
A
#
# COMPACT_ATOMS: atom_id res chain seq x y z
N MET A 1 65.92 -2.32 -26.26
CA MET A 1 65.02 -3.35 -26.82
C MET A 1 64.70 -4.39 -25.75
N LYS A 2 63.46 -4.90 -25.77
CA LYS A 2 62.87 -5.96 -24.91
C LYS A 2 62.42 -5.43 -23.53
N GLY A 3 61.14 -5.38 -23.17
CA GLY A 3 59.99 -6.14 -23.64
C GLY A 3 59.38 -6.89 -22.45
N LEU A 4 58.98 -6.17 -21.39
CA LEU A 4 58.27 -6.79 -20.28
C LEU A 4 56.78 -6.92 -20.64
N CYS A 5 56.52 -8.09 -21.23
CA CYS A 5 55.27 -8.82 -21.39
C CYS A 5 53.99 -8.20 -20.77
N LYS A 6 53.19 -7.52 -21.60
CA LYS A 6 51.79 -7.12 -21.33
C LYS A 6 50.80 -8.31 -21.24
N SER A 7 51.30 -9.55 -21.10
CA SER A 7 50.51 -10.78 -21.29
C SER A 7 49.78 -11.26 -20.03
N ASN A 8 50.26 -10.92 -18.82
CA ASN A 8 49.73 -11.53 -17.59
C ASN A 8 48.54 -10.80 -16.95
N PHE A 9 48.26 -9.55 -17.33
CA PHE A 9 47.15 -8.78 -16.74
C PHE A 9 45.78 -9.15 -17.35
N LYS A 10 45.76 -9.53 -18.64
CA LYS A 10 44.55 -10.04 -19.30
C LYS A 10 44.16 -11.43 -18.77
N LEU A 11 45.15 -12.25 -18.40
CA LEU A 11 44.91 -13.61 -17.90
C LEU A 11 44.32 -13.59 -16.48
N LEU A 12 44.76 -12.67 -15.61
CA LEU A 12 44.21 -12.50 -14.26
C LEU A 12 42.76 -12.00 -14.27
N ALA A 13 42.42 -11.07 -15.18
CA ALA A 13 41.05 -10.56 -15.33
C ALA A 13 40.09 -11.63 -15.88
N LEU A 14 40.56 -12.54 -16.74
CA LEU A 14 39.77 -13.66 -17.25
C LEU A 14 39.47 -14.72 -16.17
N ILE A 15 40.42 -14.94 -15.24
CA ILE A 15 40.26 -15.90 -14.14
C ILE A 15 39.30 -15.36 -13.07
N LEU A 16 39.29 -14.04 -12.81
CA LEU A 16 38.32 -13.44 -11.88
C LEU A 16 36.88 -13.47 -12.40
N LEU A 17 36.67 -13.36 -13.72
CA LEU A 17 35.33 -13.46 -14.32
C LEU A 17 34.75 -14.88 -14.28
N ALA A 18 35.60 -15.92 -14.23
CA ALA A 18 35.17 -17.32 -14.23
C ALA A 18 34.69 -17.82 -12.85
N LEU A 19 34.90 -17.05 -11.77
CA LEU A 19 34.47 -17.39 -10.41
C LEU A 19 33.13 -16.79 -10.01
N VAL A 20 32.56 -15.89 -10.83
CA VAL A 20 31.19 -15.39 -10.62
C VAL A 20 30.25 -16.37 -11.31
N GLN A 21 29.96 -17.49 -10.64
CA GLN A 21 28.85 -18.33 -11.09
C GLN A 21 27.56 -17.55 -10.84
N PRO A 22 26.67 -17.41 -11.85
CA PRO A 22 25.34 -16.89 -11.58
C PRO A 22 24.71 -17.85 -10.57
N THR A 23 24.47 -17.35 -9.36
CA THR A 23 23.60 -18.06 -8.42
C THR A 23 22.22 -18.06 -9.07
N ASN A 24 21.90 -19.16 -9.74
CA ASN A 24 20.53 -19.45 -10.11
C ASN A 24 19.78 -19.64 -8.79
N SER A 25 19.31 -18.55 -8.21
CA SER A 25 18.27 -18.61 -7.20
C SER A 25 17.08 -19.22 -7.90
N SER A 26 16.85 -20.52 -7.67
CA SER A 26 15.58 -21.15 -7.98
C SER A 26 14.56 -20.42 -7.12
N GLU A 27 13.89 -19.41 -7.68
CA GLU A 27 12.74 -18.80 -7.02
C GLU A 27 11.70 -19.91 -6.89
N THR A 28 11.57 -20.49 -5.70
CA THR A 28 10.43 -21.34 -5.38
C THR A 28 9.18 -20.50 -5.57
N PRO A 29 8.27 -20.88 -6.49
CA PRO A 29 7.02 -20.15 -6.67
C PRO A 29 6.30 -20.06 -5.32
N LEU A 30 5.92 -18.84 -4.95
CA LEU A 30 5.09 -18.63 -3.77
C LEU A 30 3.68 -19.08 -4.11
N GLU A 31 3.34 -20.31 -3.74
CA GLU A 31 1.97 -20.82 -3.85
C GLU A 31 1.14 -20.31 -2.67
N PRO A 32 0.17 -19.41 -2.88
CA PRO A 32 -0.67 -18.90 -1.80
C PRO A 32 -1.53 -20.04 -1.25
N LYS A 33 -1.41 -20.30 0.06
CA LYS A 33 -2.29 -21.23 0.77
C LYS A 33 -3.47 -20.45 1.36
N ALA A 34 -4.69 -20.80 0.94
CA ALA A 34 -5.89 -20.29 1.59
C ALA A 34 -5.92 -20.74 3.06
N ILE A 35 -5.96 -19.78 3.99
CA ILE A 35 -6.04 -20.02 5.44
C ILE A 35 -7.49 -19.89 5.91
N MET A 36 -8.20 -18.88 5.41
CA MET A 36 -9.58 -18.59 5.77
C MET A 36 -10.30 -17.81 4.68
N GLN A 37 -11.63 -17.89 4.69
CA GLN A 37 -12.53 -17.01 3.96
C GLN A 37 -13.11 -15.99 4.94
N PHE A 38 -13.07 -14.70 4.61
CA PHE A 38 -13.71 -13.67 5.42
C PHE A 38 -15.24 -13.83 5.44
N SER A 39 -15.86 -13.37 6.53
CA SER A 39 -17.31 -13.28 6.63
C SER A 39 -17.85 -12.25 5.62
N SER A 40 -19.16 -12.27 5.40
CA SER A 40 -19.82 -11.27 4.54
C SER A 40 -19.75 -9.83 5.08
N ALA A 41 -19.38 -9.63 6.35
CA ALA A 41 -19.17 -8.30 6.91
C ALA A 41 -17.96 -7.58 6.28
N LEU A 42 -16.97 -8.35 5.79
CA LEU A 42 -15.76 -7.88 5.12
C LEU A 42 -15.87 -8.01 3.59
N HIS A 43 -17.09 -7.92 3.07
CA HIS A 43 -17.31 -7.88 1.62
C HIS A 43 -16.57 -6.68 1.04
N GLU A 44 -15.78 -6.90 -0.02
CA GLU A 44 -14.94 -5.86 -0.65
C GLU A 44 -13.82 -5.32 0.25
N SER A 45 -13.28 -6.14 1.16
CA SER A 45 -12.05 -5.83 1.87
C SER A 45 -10.91 -5.52 0.89
N SER A 46 -10.48 -4.26 0.80
CA SER A 46 -9.50 -3.78 -0.21
C SER A 46 -8.12 -3.47 0.35
N ALA A 47 -7.96 -3.35 1.67
CA ALA A 47 -6.69 -2.96 2.28
C ALA A 47 -6.31 -3.80 3.51
N LEU A 48 -5.02 -3.82 3.85
CA LEU A 48 -4.54 -4.54 5.03
C LEU A 48 -3.37 -3.81 5.70
N ALA A 49 -3.46 -3.64 7.02
CA ALA A 49 -2.36 -3.19 7.86
C ALA A 49 -2.10 -4.19 9.00
N SER A 50 -0.87 -4.25 9.49
CA SER A 50 -0.49 -5.12 10.62
C SER A 50 -0.01 -4.29 11.79
N ARG A 51 -0.50 -4.58 13.00
CA ARG A 51 -0.04 -3.96 14.25
C ARG A 51 -0.02 -5.00 15.38
N GLY A 52 1.18 -5.30 15.87
CA GLY A 52 1.37 -6.34 16.89
C GLY A 52 0.78 -7.68 16.45
N LYS A 53 -0.11 -8.24 17.27
CA LYS A 53 -0.79 -9.53 17.02
C LYS A 53 -2.05 -9.43 16.16
N HIS A 54 -2.37 -8.25 15.63
CA HIS A 54 -3.60 -8.03 14.88
C HIS A 54 -3.32 -7.66 13.44
N LEU A 55 -4.33 -7.90 12.60
CA LEU A 55 -4.47 -7.30 11.29
C LEU A 55 -5.61 -6.29 11.35
N TRP A 56 -5.58 -5.32 10.45
CA TRP A 56 -6.58 -4.28 10.33
C TRP A 56 -6.96 -4.14 8.87
N THR A 57 -8.24 -4.06 8.58
CA THR A 57 -8.78 -3.93 7.22
C THR A 57 -9.91 -2.91 7.17
N LEU A 58 -10.32 -2.56 5.95
CA LEU A 58 -11.49 -1.79 5.61
C LEU A 58 -12.14 -2.39 4.38
N ASN A 59 -13.41 -2.05 4.13
CA ASN A 59 -14.06 -2.34 2.87
C ASN A 59 -14.04 -1.10 1.98
N ASP A 60 -14.03 -1.32 0.66
CA ASP A 60 -14.02 -0.28 -0.36
C ASP A 60 -15.37 0.48 -0.46
N SER A 61 -15.53 1.33 -1.48
CA SER A 61 -16.69 2.18 -1.73
C SER A 61 -18.04 1.46 -1.65
N GLY A 62 -19.09 2.21 -1.31
CA GLY A 62 -20.43 1.67 -1.06
C GLY A 62 -20.63 1.12 0.36
N ASN A 63 -19.55 0.95 1.12
CA ASN A 63 -19.58 0.52 2.51
C ASN A 63 -19.50 1.69 3.50
N GLY A 64 -19.70 1.41 4.80
CA GLY A 64 -19.54 2.39 5.86
C GLY A 64 -18.07 2.71 6.15
N ALA A 65 -17.81 3.85 6.81
CA ALA A 65 -16.49 4.23 7.32
C ALA A 65 -16.11 3.39 8.56
N LEU A 66 -15.80 2.11 8.34
CA LEU A 66 -15.46 1.13 9.35
C LEU A 66 -14.02 0.67 9.16
N ILE A 67 -13.30 0.55 10.28
CA ILE A 67 -12.03 -0.18 10.37
C ILE A 67 -12.29 -1.46 11.16
N PHE A 68 -11.91 -2.59 10.60
CA PHE A 68 -12.08 -3.90 11.21
C PHE A 68 -10.76 -4.38 11.79
N LYS A 69 -10.79 -4.91 13.01
CA LYS A 69 -9.66 -5.54 13.69
C LYS A 69 -9.81 -7.04 13.59
N LEU A 70 -8.77 -7.70 13.09
CA LEU A 70 -8.74 -9.14 12.91
C LEU A 70 -7.60 -9.77 13.72
N ASP A 71 -7.73 -11.06 14.01
CA ASP A 71 -6.58 -11.87 14.41
C ASP A 71 -5.65 -12.17 13.21
N LYS A 72 -4.54 -12.89 13.44
CA LYS A 72 -3.56 -13.20 12.38
C LYS A 72 -4.03 -14.22 11.34
N ILE A 73 -5.11 -14.96 11.61
CA ILE A 73 -5.66 -15.91 10.65
C ILE A 73 -6.87 -15.34 9.90
N GLY A 74 -7.36 -14.16 10.32
CA GLY A 74 -8.36 -13.36 9.62
C GLY A 74 -9.72 -13.30 10.31
N ASN A 75 -9.86 -13.79 11.55
CA ASN A 75 -11.15 -13.73 12.24
C ASN A 75 -11.41 -12.31 12.68
N GLU A 76 -12.61 -11.81 12.40
CA GLU A 76 -13.05 -10.51 12.90
C GLU A 76 -13.15 -10.55 14.43
N LEU A 77 -12.43 -9.64 15.08
CA LEU A 77 -12.45 -9.45 16.53
C LEU A 77 -13.36 -8.30 16.92
N ASN A 78 -13.34 -7.21 16.15
CA ASN A 78 -14.18 -6.04 16.35
C ASN A 78 -14.20 -5.15 15.11
N SER A 79 -15.13 -4.20 15.07
CA SER A 79 -15.18 -3.11 14.09
C SER A 79 -15.39 -1.76 14.75
N TYR A 80 -14.77 -0.73 14.17
CA TYR A 80 -14.74 0.62 14.72
C TYR A 80 -15.21 1.59 13.66
N ARG A 81 -16.34 2.25 13.93
CA ARG A 81 -16.85 3.31 13.05
C ARG A 81 -16.04 4.57 13.29
N MET A 82 -15.33 5.00 12.25
CA MET A 82 -14.56 6.24 12.33
C MET A 82 -15.52 7.43 12.35
N ALA A 83 -15.60 8.11 13.49
CA ALA A 83 -16.30 9.39 13.62
C ALA A 83 -15.74 10.39 12.60
N ASN A 84 -16.45 11.49 12.35
CA ASN A 84 -16.04 12.61 11.48
C ASN A 84 -15.48 12.28 10.08
N THR A 85 -15.63 11.05 9.58
CA THR A 85 -15.14 10.58 8.28
C THR A 85 -16.29 10.04 7.41
N MET A 86 -16.01 9.85 6.12
CA MET A 86 -16.92 9.23 5.18
C MET A 86 -16.11 8.33 4.24
N ASN A 87 -16.60 7.12 3.99
CA ASN A 87 -16.07 6.26 2.95
C ASN A 87 -16.66 6.71 1.61
N SER A 88 -15.89 7.47 0.84
CA SER A 88 -16.27 7.84 -0.53
C SER A 88 -15.70 6.85 -1.54
N ASP A 89 -14.41 6.52 -1.40
CA ASP A 89 -13.65 5.51 -2.17
C ASP A 89 -12.39 5.17 -1.34
N TRP A 90 -12.56 4.42 -0.25
CA TRP A 90 -11.47 4.00 0.63
C TRP A 90 -10.73 2.80 0.05
N GLU A 91 -9.50 3.02 -0.39
CA GLU A 91 -8.75 2.01 -1.17
C GLU A 91 -7.61 1.37 -0.38
N SER A 92 -7.11 2.06 0.65
CA SER A 92 -5.80 1.70 1.21
C SER A 92 -5.61 2.00 2.69
N LEU A 93 -4.78 1.19 3.32
CA LEU A 93 -4.25 1.37 4.67
C LEU A 93 -2.73 1.37 4.61
N ALA A 94 -2.11 2.30 5.32
CA ALA A 94 -0.69 2.27 5.64
C ALA A 94 -0.49 2.69 7.09
N SER A 95 0.65 2.37 7.68
CA SER A 95 0.90 2.69 9.08
C SER A 95 2.36 2.97 9.36
N ASP A 96 2.58 3.71 10.45
CA ASP A 96 3.87 3.87 11.08
C ASP A 96 3.82 3.41 12.54
N ALA A 97 4.82 3.78 13.33
CA ALA A 97 4.91 3.43 14.74
C ALA A 97 3.76 4.00 15.59
N ASN A 98 3.17 5.12 15.20
CA ASN A 98 2.23 5.92 15.98
C ASN A 98 0.83 5.97 15.37
N PHE A 99 0.72 5.93 14.04
CA PHE A 99 -0.51 6.20 13.32
C PHE A 99 -0.90 5.09 12.33
N LEU A 100 -2.20 4.94 12.14
CA LEU A 100 -2.82 4.33 10.97
C LEU A 100 -3.29 5.43 10.02
N TYR A 101 -3.06 5.22 8.73
CA TYR A 101 -3.46 6.10 7.65
C TYR A 101 -4.48 5.38 6.77
N ILE A 102 -5.54 6.08 6.39
CA ILE A 102 -6.64 5.57 5.58
C ILE A 102 -6.72 6.42 4.32
N GLY A 103 -6.55 5.79 3.16
CA GLY A 103 -6.62 6.47 1.87
C GLY A 103 -8.06 6.50 1.34
N ASP A 104 -8.72 7.66 1.44
CA ASP A 104 -9.95 7.95 0.67
C ASP A 104 -9.56 8.57 -0.69
N ILE A 105 -8.98 7.73 -1.54
CA ILE A 105 -8.12 8.11 -2.66
C ILE A 105 -8.53 7.53 -4.02
N GLY A 106 -9.50 6.62 -4.05
CA GLY A 106 -10.09 6.14 -5.30
C GLY A 106 -10.82 7.26 -6.02
N ASN A 107 -10.78 7.25 -7.35
CA ASN A 107 -11.36 8.25 -8.22
C ASN A 107 -11.54 7.70 -9.64
N ASN A 108 -12.02 6.47 -9.77
CA ASN A 108 -12.14 5.74 -11.04
C ASN A 108 -12.85 6.53 -12.17
N PHE A 109 -13.72 7.48 -11.84
CA PHE A 109 -14.47 8.29 -12.83
C PHE A 109 -13.89 9.70 -13.06
N ASN A 110 -12.74 10.04 -12.47
CA ASN A 110 -12.13 11.37 -12.49
C ASN A 110 -13.08 12.52 -12.08
N ARG A 111 -13.89 12.29 -11.04
CA ARG A 111 -14.88 13.27 -10.55
C ARG A 111 -14.46 13.95 -9.25
N ARG A 112 -13.53 13.36 -8.51
CA ARG A 112 -13.05 13.85 -7.21
C ARG A 112 -11.81 14.73 -7.41
N ARG A 113 -12.02 16.06 -7.36
CA ARG A 113 -10.91 17.04 -7.45
C ARG A 113 -10.08 17.14 -6.17
N LYS A 114 -10.64 16.75 -5.03
CA LYS A 114 -9.92 16.71 -3.74
C LYS A 114 -10.10 15.31 -3.19
N LEU A 115 -9.00 14.74 -2.71
CA LEU A 115 -8.94 13.45 -2.04
C LEU A 115 -8.50 13.69 -0.60
N THR A 116 -8.66 12.68 0.25
CA THR A 116 -8.31 12.80 1.67
C THR A 116 -7.53 11.57 2.10
N ILE A 117 -6.45 11.79 2.83
CA ILE A 117 -5.88 10.77 3.70
C ILE A 117 -6.37 11.06 5.11
N TYR A 118 -6.98 10.10 5.77
CA TYR A 118 -7.28 10.18 7.19
C TYR A 118 -6.11 9.62 7.99
N ARG A 119 -5.83 10.20 9.15
CA ARG A 119 -4.79 9.75 10.08
C ARG A 119 -5.35 9.63 11.49
N ILE A 120 -5.15 8.50 12.13
CA ILE A 120 -5.60 8.24 13.50
C ILE A 120 -4.47 7.59 14.30
N ALA A 121 -4.28 8.00 15.56
CA ALA A 121 -3.29 7.38 16.42
C ALA A 121 -3.74 5.97 16.80
N TRP A 122 -2.81 5.02 16.85
CA TRP A 122 -3.12 3.64 17.20
C TRP A 122 -3.82 3.49 18.56
N GLU A 123 -3.51 4.38 19.51
CA GLU A 123 -4.12 4.41 20.85
C GLU A 123 -5.57 4.91 20.87
N ASP A 124 -6.01 5.61 19.81
CA ASP A 124 -7.33 6.21 19.72
C ASP A 124 -8.35 5.36 18.93
N ILE A 125 -7.89 4.42 18.09
CA ILE A 125 -8.77 3.64 17.19
C ILE A 125 -9.84 2.86 17.96
N GLU A 126 -9.48 2.33 19.13
CA GLU A 126 -10.37 1.45 19.89
C GLU A 126 -11.27 2.19 20.89
N GLN A 127 -11.28 3.52 20.86
CA GLN A 127 -12.20 4.34 21.65
C GLN A 127 -13.64 4.23 21.11
N PRO A 128 -14.68 4.63 21.87
CA PRO A 128 -16.08 4.49 21.43
C PRO A 128 -16.43 5.28 20.16
N GLU A 129 -15.83 6.44 19.95
CA GLU A 129 -16.06 7.33 18.81
C GLU A 129 -14.71 7.80 18.24
N PRO A 130 -13.94 6.90 17.62
CA PRO A 130 -12.58 7.17 17.18
C PRO A 130 -12.61 8.19 16.04
N SER A 131 -11.90 9.30 16.21
CA SER A 131 -11.89 10.42 15.26
C SER A 131 -10.54 10.50 14.56
N ALA A 132 -10.56 10.73 13.25
CA ALA A 132 -9.35 10.87 12.47
C ALA A 132 -9.08 12.33 12.07
N GLN A 133 -7.80 12.69 12.05
CA GLN A 133 -7.34 13.91 11.40
C GLN A 133 -7.49 13.76 9.88
N LYS A 134 -7.90 14.84 9.20
CA LYS A 134 -7.99 14.89 7.73
C LYS A 134 -6.76 15.56 7.14
N ILE A 135 -6.17 14.93 6.15
CA ILE A 135 -5.09 15.48 5.32
C ILE A 135 -5.64 15.59 3.89
N PRO A 136 -6.32 16.71 3.56
CA PRO A 136 -6.87 16.90 2.23
C PRO A 136 -5.76 17.24 1.24
N PHE A 137 -5.82 16.68 0.05
CA PHE A 137 -4.88 16.98 -1.03
C PHE A 137 -5.57 16.98 -2.40
N ARG A 138 -4.81 17.40 -3.41
CA ARG A 138 -5.18 17.34 -4.82
C ARG A 138 -3.91 17.14 -5.64
N TYR A 139 -3.98 16.33 -6.70
CA TYR A 139 -2.91 16.23 -7.69
C TYR A 139 -2.57 17.61 -8.28
N ALA A 140 -1.29 17.97 -8.28
CA ALA A 140 -0.85 19.31 -8.68
C ALA A 140 -1.26 19.66 -10.12
N ASP A 141 -1.28 18.65 -10.98
CA ASP A 141 -1.58 18.69 -12.40
C ASP A 141 -3.01 18.25 -12.74
N TYR A 142 -3.89 18.04 -11.74
CA TYR A 142 -5.26 17.56 -11.93
C TYR A 142 -5.99 18.20 -13.12
N ARG A 143 -6.60 17.35 -13.95
CA ARG A 143 -7.52 17.71 -15.05
C ARG A 143 -8.78 16.86 -14.96
N SER A 144 -9.95 17.51 -14.95
CA SER A 144 -11.24 16.82 -14.92
C SER A 144 -11.63 16.28 -16.29
N GLY A 145 -12.43 15.20 -16.32
CA GLY A 145 -13.33 14.93 -17.44
C GLY A 145 -12.98 13.75 -18.35
N LEU A 146 -11.88 13.04 -18.11
CA LEU A 146 -11.58 11.78 -18.80
C LEU A 146 -11.71 10.62 -17.82
N PRO A 147 -12.83 9.86 -17.81
CA PRO A 147 -13.03 8.76 -16.86
C PRO A 147 -12.16 7.53 -17.14
N MET A 148 -11.75 7.31 -18.40
CA MET A 148 -11.00 6.10 -18.78
C MET A 148 -9.54 6.39 -19.17
N SER A 149 -9.10 7.64 -19.05
CA SER A 149 -7.73 8.04 -19.43
C SER A 149 -7.28 9.20 -18.54
N HIS A 150 -6.74 8.86 -17.38
CA HIS A 150 -6.18 9.78 -16.39
C HIS A 150 -5.39 9.03 -15.32
N ASP A 151 -4.51 9.72 -14.61
CA ASP A 151 -3.71 9.14 -13.50
C ASP A 151 -4.17 9.64 -12.12
N PHE A 152 -5.29 10.37 -12.07
CA PHE A 152 -5.82 10.95 -10.83
C PHE A 152 -6.63 9.96 -9.97
N ASP A 153 -6.26 8.69 -9.97
CA ASP A 153 -6.92 7.55 -9.31
C ASP A 153 -5.86 6.74 -8.59
N SER A 154 -5.89 6.67 -7.25
CA SER A 154 -4.87 5.95 -6.47
C SER A 154 -5.47 4.80 -5.68
N GLU A 155 -4.73 3.70 -5.60
CA GLU A 155 -5.16 2.45 -4.94
C GLU A 155 -4.33 2.11 -3.72
N ALA A 156 -3.16 2.74 -3.58
CA ALA A 156 -2.27 2.43 -2.48
C ALA A 156 -1.60 3.68 -1.93
N ILE A 157 -1.38 3.65 -0.62
CA ILE A 157 -0.47 4.54 0.08
C ILE A 157 0.64 3.74 0.77
N ALA A 158 1.80 4.36 0.94
CA ALA A 158 2.86 3.89 1.82
C ALA A 158 3.40 5.06 2.64
N ILE A 159 3.88 4.77 3.84
CA ILE A 159 4.54 5.76 4.72
C ILE A 159 6.03 5.50 4.70
N HIS A 160 6.82 6.51 4.33
CA HIS A 160 8.28 6.45 4.34
C HIS A 160 8.86 7.67 5.05
N GLY A 161 9.30 7.49 6.30
CA GLY A 161 9.69 8.61 7.15
C GLY A 161 8.52 9.56 7.35
N ASP A 162 8.70 10.83 6.96
CA ASP A 162 7.68 11.87 7.05
C ASP A 162 6.87 12.04 5.75
N GLU A 163 7.05 11.16 4.78
CA GLU A 163 6.39 11.21 3.48
C GLU A 163 5.26 10.20 3.37
N VAL A 164 4.19 10.61 2.67
CA VAL A 164 3.16 9.70 2.17
C VAL A 164 3.37 9.52 0.67
N TRP A 165 3.64 8.29 0.26
CA TRP A 165 3.75 7.92 -1.14
C TRP A 165 2.40 7.42 -1.63
N LEU A 166 1.98 7.89 -2.81
CA LEU A 166 0.73 7.49 -3.47
C LEU A 166 1.04 6.72 -4.74
N PHE A 167 0.29 5.66 -4.99
CA PHE A 167 0.43 4.83 -6.19
C PHE A 167 -0.85 4.90 -7.01
N THR A 168 -0.73 5.46 -8.21
CA THR A 168 -1.84 5.68 -9.12
C THR A 168 -2.07 4.48 -10.03
N LYS A 169 -3.33 4.24 -10.40
CA LYS A 169 -3.66 3.46 -11.58
C LYS A 169 -3.21 4.28 -12.79
N ASN A 170 -2.04 3.96 -13.34
CA ASN A 170 -1.58 4.57 -14.59
C ASN A 170 -2.52 4.16 -15.73
N ARG A 171 -3.47 5.02 -16.05
CA ARG A 171 -4.47 4.83 -17.12
C ARG A 171 -4.39 5.95 -18.17
N GLY A 172 -3.57 6.97 -17.93
CA GLY A 172 -3.38 8.12 -18.81
C GLY A 172 -2.44 7.86 -19.99
N ASP A 173 -1.50 6.92 -19.84
CA ASP A 173 -0.44 6.61 -20.83
C ASP A 173 -0.87 5.65 -21.95
#